data_AF-A0A931R421-F1
#
_entry.id   AF-A0A931R421-F1
#
_cell.length_a   1.000
_cell.length_b   1.000
_cell.length_c   1.000
_cell.angle_alpha   90.00
_cell.angle_beta   90.00
_cell.angle_gamma   90.00
#
_symmetry.space_group_name_H-M   'P 1'
#
loop_
_entity.id
_entity.type
_entity.pdbx_description
1 polymer ?
#
loop_
_entity_poly.entity_id
_entity_poly.type
_entity_poly.pdbx_seq_one_letter_code
_entity_poly.pdbx_strand_id
1 'polypeptide(L)'
;MTLSQMMEKLDDDAALDAAARVNTRENVRLTFDQKVEHVIQQIVDSNFDLYKRITDDRSFGEVIKNFLFDQYLRAHRNAEELIKRGESKTLEFKSTLRWNLKEARKDDQAVTHAALKTIAAFLNTEGGDLLIGVADGGSVVGLEQDQFESDDKFMLHLAQVVRNALGDRAGTCIDPKTQIVQGKTVCVVSCQRSPEPVFLKWKGLEATPQGDFYVRSGPGSVKLPPDSAQEFIRTRFGSRTEHTEVKI
;
A
#
# COMPACT_ATOMS: atom_id res chain seq x y z
N MET A 1 -7.99 20.95 2.52
CA MET A 1 -8.69 21.54 3.67
C MET A 1 -10.13 21.78 3.27
N THR A 2 -11.09 21.18 3.96
CA THR A 2 -12.51 21.28 3.59
C THR A 2 -13.32 21.77 4.79
N LEU A 3 -14.43 22.46 4.53
CA LEU A 3 -15.44 22.79 5.54
C LEU A 3 -15.83 21.56 6.38
N SER A 4 -15.81 20.37 5.79
CA SER A 4 -16.09 19.09 6.45
C SER A 4 -15.17 18.79 7.64
N GLN A 5 -13.85 19.01 7.52
CA GLN A 5 -12.91 18.77 8.63
C GLN A 5 -13.12 19.77 9.79
N MET A 6 -13.61 20.96 9.45
CA MET A 6 -13.94 21.98 10.45
C MET A 6 -15.23 21.64 11.18
N MET A 7 -16.23 21.14 10.45
CA MET A 7 -17.49 20.65 11.02
C MET A 7 -17.29 19.46 11.95
N GLU A 8 -16.46 18.49 11.55
CA GLU A 8 -16.14 17.31 12.38
C GLU A 8 -15.55 17.73 13.75
N LYS A 9 -14.61 18.68 13.77
CA LYS A 9 -14.04 19.22 15.02
C LYS A 9 -15.02 20.02 15.89
N LEU A 10 -16.07 20.59 15.29
CA LEU A 10 -17.10 21.33 16.02
C LEU A 10 -18.17 20.38 16.58
N ASP A 11 -18.50 19.33 15.85
CA ASP A 11 -19.45 18.28 16.26
C ASP A 11 -18.90 17.44 17.43
N ASP A 12 -17.59 17.22 17.48
CA ASP A 12 -16.92 16.50 18.57
C ASP A 12 -16.75 17.34 19.86
N ASP A 13 -17.15 18.61 19.87
CA ASP A 13 -16.96 19.49 21.03
C ASP A 13 -18.11 19.38 22.05
N ALA A 14 -17.80 18.67 23.15
CA ALA A 14 -18.74 18.45 24.25
C ALA A 14 -19.22 19.73 24.95
N ALA A 15 -18.47 20.84 24.89
CA ALA A 15 -18.88 22.11 25.48
C ALA A 15 -19.91 22.84 24.59
N LEU A 16 -19.77 22.73 23.25
CA LEU A 16 -20.80 23.18 22.30
C LEU A 16 -22.09 22.38 22.46
N ASP A 17 -22.00 21.05 22.56
CA ASP A 17 -23.17 20.17 22.74
C ASP A 17 -23.88 20.46 24.09
N ALA A 18 -23.10 20.59 25.17
CA ALA A 18 -23.66 20.98 26.48
C ALA A 18 -24.30 22.37 26.45
N ALA A 19 -23.66 23.34 25.77
CA ALA A 19 -24.23 24.68 25.63
C ALA A 19 -25.55 24.65 24.84
N ALA A 20 -25.60 23.90 23.74
CA ALA A 20 -26.79 23.75 22.89
C ALA A 20 -27.99 23.13 23.64
N ARG A 21 -27.73 22.25 24.62
CA ARG A 21 -28.77 21.56 25.40
C ARG A 21 -29.40 22.40 26.50
N VAL A 22 -28.67 23.38 27.05
CA VAL A 22 -29.06 24.05 28.31
C VAL A 22 -29.22 25.56 28.15
N ASN A 23 -28.68 26.18 27.09
CA ASN A 23 -28.67 27.63 26.92
C ASN A 23 -29.61 28.16 25.83
N THR A 24 -29.88 29.47 25.89
CA THR A 24 -30.61 30.19 24.83
C THR A 24 -29.80 30.24 23.54
N ARG A 25 -30.50 30.35 22.39
CA ARG A 25 -29.87 30.40 21.05
C ARG A 25 -28.75 31.44 20.95
N GLU A 26 -28.90 32.59 21.60
CA GLU A 26 -27.91 33.67 21.61
C GLU A 26 -26.65 33.30 22.39
N ASN A 27 -26.79 32.66 23.56
CA ASN A 27 -25.66 32.20 24.35
C ASN A 27 -24.92 31.04 23.66
N VAL A 28 -25.67 30.11 23.05
CA VAL A 28 -25.09 29.04 22.22
C VAL A 28 -24.32 29.64 21.05
N ARG A 29 -24.85 30.70 20.43
CA ARG A 29 -24.19 31.38 19.31
C ARG A 29 -22.85 32.00 19.71
N LEU A 30 -22.77 32.64 20.88
CA LEU A 30 -21.52 33.20 21.40
C LEU A 30 -20.46 32.11 21.63
N THR A 31 -20.84 30.99 22.27
CA THR A 31 -19.93 29.85 22.46
C THR A 31 -19.50 29.21 21.13
N PHE A 32 -20.43 29.12 20.17
CA PHE A 32 -20.15 28.63 18.83
C PHE A 32 -19.13 29.52 18.10
N ASP A 33 -19.33 30.85 18.08
CA ASP A 33 -18.44 31.77 17.38
C ASP A 33 -17.02 31.73 17.95
N GLN A 34 -16.87 31.71 19.29
CA GLN A 34 -15.57 31.56 19.96
C GLN A 34 -14.88 30.23 19.60
N LYS A 35 -15.64 29.14 19.53
CA LYS A 35 -15.08 27.84 19.19
C LYS A 35 -14.62 27.79 17.73
N VAL A 36 -15.40 28.35 16.82
CA VAL A 36 -15.04 28.44 15.40
C VAL A 36 -13.74 29.21 15.24
N GLU A 37 -13.60 30.38 15.88
CA GLU A 37 -12.36 31.16 15.86
C GLU A 37 -11.16 30.34 16.39
N HIS A 38 -11.35 29.63 17.49
CA HIS A 38 -10.29 28.77 18.05
C HIS A 38 -9.89 27.63 17.11
N VAL A 39 -10.86 26.96 16.48
CA VAL A 39 -10.60 25.88 15.51
C VAL A 39 -9.87 26.42 14.28
N ILE A 40 -10.28 27.59 13.77
CA ILE A 40 -9.58 28.28 12.67
C ILE A 40 -8.12 28.54 13.08
N GLN A 41 -7.89 29.13 14.26
CA GLN A 41 -6.55 29.46 14.73
C GLN A 41 -5.67 28.21 14.85
N GLN A 42 -6.16 27.15 15.47
CA GLN A 42 -5.42 25.88 15.59
C GLN A 42 -5.02 25.29 14.23
N ILE A 43 -5.90 25.40 13.23
CA ILE A 43 -5.62 24.91 11.88
C ILE A 43 -4.54 25.77 11.23
N VAL A 44 -4.63 27.10 11.36
CA VAL A 44 -3.62 28.03 10.83
C VAL A 44 -2.25 27.74 11.45
N ASP A 45 -2.18 27.63 12.78
CA ASP A 45 -0.94 27.38 13.50
C ASP A 45 -0.34 26.02 13.10
N SER A 46 -1.16 24.96 13.06
CA SER A 46 -0.69 23.62 12.68
C SER A 46 -0.19 23.56 11.23
N ASN A 47 -0.86 24.23 10.31
CA ASN A 47 -0.43 24.31 8.91
C ASN A 47 0.86 25.11 8.76
N PHE A 48 0.99 26.21 9.53
CA PHE A 48 2.20 27.02 9.54
C PHE A 48 3.40 26.24 10.07
N ASP A 49 3.23 25.49 11.16
CA ASP A 49 4.27 24.63 11.71
C ASP A 49 4.69 23.53 10.73
N LEU A 50 3.73 22.88 10.06
CA LEU A 50 4.02 21.88 9.04
C LEU A 50 4.77 22.50 7.85
N TYR A 51 4.31 23.65 7.35
CA TYR A 51 4.97 24.38 6.27
C TYR A 51 6.41 24.70 6.64
N LYS A 52 6.62 25.31 7.81
CA LYS A 52 7.94 25.67 8.32
C LYS A 52 8.84 24.43 8.45
N ARG A 53 8.30 23.31 8.93
CA ARG A 53 9.05 22.05 9.03
C ARG A 53 9.45 21.51 7.66
N ILE A 54 8.58 21.59 6.65
CA ILE A 54 8.87 21.17 5.28
C ILE A 54 9.91 22.07 4.62
N THR A 55 9.91 23.38 4.92
CA THR A 55 10.85 24.34 4.30
C THR A 55 12.20 24.40 4.99
N ASP A 56 12.23 24.33 6.32
CA ASP A 56 13.44 24.57 7.12
C ASP A 56 14.24 23.29 7.35
N ASP A 57 13.57 22.12 7.47
CA ASP A 57 14.23 20.81 7.55
C ASP A 57 14.25 20.16 6.16
N ARG A 58 15.40 20.29 5.47
CA ARG A 58 15.59 19.71 4.14
C ARG A 58 15.34 18.21 4.10
N SER A 59 15.76 17.47 5.12
CA SER A 59 15.62 16.02 5.16
C SER A 59 14.15 15.60 5.27
N PHE A 60 13.41 16.26 6.16
CA PHE A 60 11.98 16.04 6.30
C PHE A 60 11.21 16.50 5.06
N GLY A 61 11.56 17.68 4.51
CA GLY A 61 10.95 18.22 3.30
C GLY A 61 11.12 17.30 2.08
N GLU A 62 12.30 16.72 1.88
CA GLU A 62 12.55 15.73 0.82
C GLU A 62 11.71 14.46 1.02
N VAL A 63 11.60 13.95 2.25
CA VAL A 63 10.76 12.78 2.58
C VAL A 63 9.29 13.03 2.25
N ILE A 64 8.74 14.19 2.65
CA ILE A 64 7.33 14.53 2.39
C ILE A 64 7.08 14.71 0.89
N LYS A 65 7.98 15.40 0.17
CA LYS A 65 7.85 15.56 -1.29
C LYS A 65 7.86 14.22 -2.02
N ASN A 66 8.78 13.33 -1.65
CA ASN A 66 8.84 11.99 -2.23
C ASN A 66 7.56 11.20 -1.93
N PHE A 67 7.08 11.25 -0.69
CA PHE A 67 5.82 10.61 -0.30
C PHE A 67 4.63 11.11 -1.13
N LEU A 68 4.48 12.43 -1.29
CA LEU A 68 3.40 13.03 -2.07
C LEU A 68 3.51 12.68 -3.57
N PHE A 69 4.74 12.67 -4.11
CA PHE A 69 4.99 12.28 -5.49
C PHE A 69 4.65 10.81 -5.75
N ASP A 70 5.06 9.91 -4.86
CA ASP A 70 4.73 8.49 -4.93
C ASP A 70 3.21 8.25 -4.86
N GLN A 71 2.52 9.00 -3.99
CA GLN A 71 1.06 8.95 -3.89
C GLN A 71 0.39 9.47 -5.17
N TYR A 72 0.88 10.57 -5.73
CA TYR A 72 0.40 11.12 -7.00
C TYR A 72 0.55 10.10 -8.13
N LEU A 73 1.74 9.51 -8.27
CA LEU A 73 1.98 8.51 -9.32
C LEU A 73 1.04 7.31 -9.18
N ARG A 74 0.82 6.78 -7.97
CA ARG A 74 -0.13 5.67 -7.73
C ARG A 74 -1.55 6.01 -8.13
N ALA A 75 -2.02 7.19 -7.76
CA ALA A 75 -3.37 7.64 -8.11
C ALA A 75 -3.55 7.78 -9.62
N HIS A 76 -2.48 8.06 -10.36
CA HIS A 76 -2.48 8.25 -11.80
C HIS A 76 -1.87 7.06 -12.57
N ARG A 77 -1.66 5.90 -11.92
CA ARG A 77 -1.20 4.70 -12.61
C ARG A 77 -2.30 4.21 -13.54
N ASN A 78 -2.01 4.21 -14.83
CA ASN A 78 -2.90 3.69 -15.85
C ASN A 78 -2.45 2.29 -16.27
N ALA A 79 -3.32 1.29 -16.10
CA ALA A 79 -3.03 -0.09 -16.45
C ALA A 79 -2.69 -0.28 -17.94
N GLU A 80 -3.34 0.46 -18.84
CA GLU A 80 -3.09 0.39 -20.28
C GLU A 80 -1.67 0.85 -20.64
N GLU A 81 -1.19 1.93 -20.02
CA GLU A 81 0.19 2.41 -20.20
C GLU A 81 1.22 1.44 -19.61
N LEU A 82 0.90 0.79 -18.49
CA LEU A 82 1.77 -0.25 -17.91
C LEU A 82 1.85 -1.46 -18.84
N ILE A 83 0.73 -1.92 -19.39
CA ILE A 83 0.69 -3.03 -20.36
C ILE A 83 1.59 -2.72 -21.57
N LYS A 84 1.53 -1.51 -22.12
CA LYS A 84 2.37 -1.08 -23.25
C LYS A 84 3.87 -1.10 -22.93
N ARG A 85 4.27 -0.83 -21.69
CA ARG A 85 5.67 -0.86 -21.27
C ARG A 85 6.24 -2.28 -21.23
N GLY A 86 5.40 -3.28 -21.02
CA GLY A 86 5.81 -4.69 -20.88
C GLY A 86 6.45 -5.01 -19.53
N GLU A 87 6.68 -6.30 -19.28
CA GLU A 87 7.28 -6.76 -18.02
C GLU A 87 8.71 -6.22 -17.83
N SER A 88 9.04 -5.93 -16.58
CA SER A 88 10.34 -5.38 -16.20
C SER A 88 10.69 -5.76 -14.76
N LYS A 89 11.81 -5.25 -14.25
CA LYS A 89 12.20 -5.46 -12.86
C LYS A 89 11.14 -5.00 -11.86
N THR A 90 10.35 -3.98 -12.22
CA THR A 90 9.34 -3.34 -11.38
C THR A 90 7.92 -3.49 -11.93
N LEU A 91 7.70 -4.34 -12.94
CA LEU A 91 6.38 -4.56 -13.54
C LEU A 91 6.23 -6.04 -13.92
N GLU A 92 5.18 -6.69 -13.43
CA GLU A 92 4.90 -8.11 -13.69
C GLU A 92 3.43 -8.29 -14.06
N PHE A 93 3.15 -9.18 -15.00
CA PHE A 93 1.81 -9.57 -15.39
C PHE A 93 1.45 -10.96 -14.85
N LYS A 94 0.20 -11.11 -14.44
CA LYS A 94 -0.41 -12.40 -14.07
C LYS A 94 -1.81 -12.47 -14.66
N SER A 95 -2.11 -13.57 -15.31
CA SER A 95 -3.42 -13.73 -15.97
C SER A 95 -4.57 -13.82 -14.96
N THR A 96 -4.33 -14.45 -13.81
CA THR A 96 -5.32 -14.77 -12.78
C THR A 96 -4.65 -14.79 -11.39
N LEU A 97 -5.46 -14.72 -10.32
CA LEU A 97 -4.99 -14.81 -8.93
C LEU A 97 -5.09 -16.22 -8.34
N ARG A 98 -6.12 -17.00 -8.71
CA ARG A 98 -6.40 -18.32 -8.15
C ARG A 98 -6.85 -19.36 -9.18
N TRP A 99 -7.26 -18.93 -10.37
CA TRP A 99 -7.72 -19.84 -11.41
C TRP A 99 -6.57 -20.36 -12.27
N ASN A 100 -6.38 -21.68 -12.34
CA ASN A 100 -5.41 -22.28 -13.24
C ASN A 100 -6.03 -22.43 -14.64
N LEU A 101 -5.55 -21.64 -15.60
CA LEU A 101 -6.03 -21.64 -16.99
C LEU A 101 -5.68 -22.92 -17.77
N LYS A 102 -4.64 -23.67 -17.38
CA LYS A 102 -4.20 -24.90 -18.06
C LYS A 102 -5.03 -26.11 -17.63
N GLU A 103 -5.31 -26.20 -16.33
CA GLU A 103 -6.04 -27.32 -15.72
C GLU A 103 -7.53 -27.03 -15.52
N ALA A 104 -7.98 -25.81 -15.84
CA ALA A 104 -9.34 -25.32 -15.61
C ALA A 104 -9.82 -25.55 -14.16
N ARG A 105 -8.93 -25.28 -13.19
CA ARG A 105 -9.15 -25.58 -11.76
C ARG A 105 -9.12 -24.32 -10.91
N LYS A 106 -10.12 -24.19 -10.03
CA LYS A 106 -10.24 -23.10 -9.05
C LYS A 106 -9.33 -23.34 -7.83
N ASP A 107 -8.92 -22.25 -7.20
CA ASP A 107 -8.15 -22.22 -5.95
C ASP A 107 -6.84 -23.02 -6.04
N ASP A 108 -6.16 -22.90 -7.18
CA ASP A 108 -4.85 -23.49 -7.39
C ASP A 108 -3.81 -22.76 -6.54
N GLN A 109 -3.25 -23.49 -5.58
CA GLN A 109 -2.26 -22.97 -4.64
C GLN A 109 -1.02 -22.44 -5.35
N ALA A 110 -0.62 -23.03 -6.48
CA ALA A 110 0.56 -22.61 -7.24
C ALA A 110 0.33 -21.28 -7.96
N VAL A 111 -0.90 -21.03 -8.44
CA VAL A 111 -1.27 -19.75 -9.10
C VAL A 111 -1.23 -18.61 -8.09
N THR A 112 -1.89 -18.80 -6.93
CA THR A 112 -1.86 -17.78 -5.87
C THR A 112 -0.45 -17.59 -5.32
N HIS A 113 0.32 -18.67 -5.16
CA HIS A 113 1.73 -18.60 -4.76
C HIS A 113 2.57 -17.78 -5.75
N ALA A 114 2.33 -17.88 -7.06
CA ALA A 114 3.06 -17.10 -8.06
C ALA A 114 2.82 -15.59 -7.90
N ALA A 115 1.58 -15.16 -7.66
CA ALA A 115 1.26 -13.76 -7.38
C ALA A 115 1.91 -13.28 -6.07
N LEU A 116 1.78 -14.06 -4.99
CA LEU A 116 2.38 -13.76 -3.68
C LEU A 116 3.91 -13.69 -3.72
N LYS A 117 4.55 -14.59 -4.48
CA LYS A 117 5.99 -14.60 -4.74
C LYS A 117 6.44 -13.30 -5.39
N THR A 118 5.72 -12.82 -6.39
CA THR A 118 6.03 -11.53 -7.05
C THR A 118 5.87 -10.37 -6.08
N ILE A 119 4.79 -10.33 -5.29
CA ILE A 119 4.58 -9.28 -4.28
C ILE A 119 5.74 -9.28 -3.29
N ALA A 120 6.10 -10.42 -2.71
CA ALA A 120 7.24 -10.54 -1.80
C ALA A 120 8.55 -10.04 -2.44
N ALA A 121 8.81 -10.40 -3.70
CA ALA A 121 9.99 -9.96 -4.42
C ALA A 121 10.02 -8.43 -4.62
N PHE A 122 8.89 -7.80 -4.96
CA PHE A 122 8.80 -6.34 -5.06
C PHE A 122 9.04 -5.67 -3.71
N LEU A 123 8.36 -6.14 -2.65
CA LEU A 123 8.49 -5.60 -1.31
C LEU A 123 9.95 -5.65 -0.81
N ASN A 124 10.67 -6.73 -1.08
CA ASN A 124 12.07 -6.90 -0.66
C ASN A 124 13.09 -6.09 -1.47
N THR A 125 12.73 -5.59 -2.66
CA THR A 125 13.66 -4.92 -3.58
C THR A 125 13.39 -3.43 -3.72
N GLU A 126 12.89 -2.99 -4.87
CA GLU A 126 12.68 -1.59 -5.25
C GLU A 126 11.18 -1.21 -5.22
N GLY A 127 10.30 -2.15 -4.87
CA GLY A 127 8.87 -2.04 -5.15
C GLY A 127 8.57 -2.42 -6.60
N GLY A 128 7.36 -2.12 -7.04
CA GLY A 128 6.90 -2.40 -8.40
C GLY A 128 5.39 -2.57 -8.47
N ASP A 129 4.90 -2.98 -9.63
CA ASP A 129 3.48 -3.23 -9.87
C ASP A 129 3.25 -4.63 -10.38
N LEU A 130 2.23 -5.27 -9.82
CA LEU A 130 1.69 -6.51 -10.34
C LEU A 130 0.34 -6.22 -10.98
N LEU A 131 0.19 -6.52 -12.26
CA LEU A 131 -1.10 -6.48 -12.95
C LEU A 131 -1.70 -7.89 -12.98
N ILE A 132 -2.89 -8.03 -12.42
CA ILE A 132 -3.66 -9.27 -12.42
C ILE A 132 -4.82 -9.11 -13.41
N GLY A 133 -5.04 -10.12 -14.25
CA GLY A 133 -5.96 -10.04 -15.40
C GLY A 133 -5.26 -9.73 -16.72
N VAL A 134 -3.93 -9.85 -16.78
CA VAL A 134 -3.12 -9.60 -17.97
C VAL A 134 -2.24 -10.83 -18.24
N ALA A 135 -2.27 -11.35 -19.46
CA ALA A 135 -1.39 -12.46 -19.84
C ALA A 135 0.05 -12.02 -20.03
N ASP A 136 0.99 -12.97 -19.99
CA ASP A 136 2.43 -12.71 -20.15
C ASP A 136 2.73 -11.96 -21.47
N GLY A 137 1.94 -12.17 -22.52
CA GLY A 137 2.03 -11.44 -23.79
C GLY A 137 1.40 -10.04 -23.81
N GLY A 138 0.92 -9.54 -22.67
CA GLY A 138 0.26 -8.23 -22.54
C GLY A 138 -1.23 -8.21 -22.92
N SER A 139 -1.82 -9.34 -23.34
CA SER A 139 -3.25 -9.39 -23.67
C SER A 139 -4.13 -9.29 -22.42
N VAL A 140 -5.16 -8.44 -22.46
CA VAL A 140 -6.10 -8.27 -21.33
C VAL A 140 -7.04 -9.46 -21.25
N VAL A 141 -6.87 -10.27 -20.20
CA VAL A 141 -7.68 -11.47 -19.92
C VAL A 141 -8.88 -11.12 -19.06
N GLY A 142 -8.65 -10.25 -18.07
CA GLY A 142 -9.63 -9.80 -17.08
C GLY A 142 -9.69 -10.66 -15.80
N LEU A 143 -10.20 -10.10 -14.70
CA LEU A 143 -10.38 -10.79 -13.42
C LEU A 143 -11.59 -11.75 -13.39
N GLU A 144 -12.45 -11.70 -14.40
CA GLU A 144 -13.69 -12.48 -14.48
C GLU A 144 -13.40 -13.99 -14.47
N GLN A 145 -12.23 -14.39 -14.97
CA GLN A 145 -11.75 -15.78 -14.92
C GLN A 145 -11.55 -16.31 -13.50
N ASP A 146 -11.26 -15.43 -12.53
CA ASP A 146 -11.12 -15.83 -11.13
C ASP A 146 -12.47 -16.09 -10.44
N GLN A 147 -13.59 -15.82 -11.11
CA GLN A 147 -14.96 -16.12 -10.66
C GLN A 147 -15.24 -15.65 -9.22
N PHE A 148 -14.86 -14.41 -8.92
CA PHE A 148 -15.32 -13.73 -7.71
C PHE A 148 -16.71 -13.13 -7.94
N GLU A 149 -17.50 -13.06 -6.88
CA GLU A 149 -18.86 -12.50 -6.94
C GLU A 149 -18.86 -11.00 -7.26
N SER A 150 -17.80 -10.29 -6.86
CA SER A 150 -17.59 -8.87 -7.14
C SER A 150 -16.11 -8.50 -7.04
N ASP A 151 -15.77 -7.32 -7.56
CA ASP A 151 -14.44 -6.71 -7.42
C ASP A 151 -14.06 -6.56 -5.94
N ASP A 152 -15.00 -6.13 -5.08
CA ASP A 152 -14.75 -6.00 -3.63
C ASP A 152 -14.36 -7.34 -2.99
N LYS A 153 -15.01 -8.44 -3.40
CA LYS A 153 -14.68 -9.79 -2.91
C LYS A 153 -13.31 -10.24 -3.40
N PHE A 154 -12.94 -9.92 -4.64
CA PHE A 154 -11.58 -10.13 -5.15
C PHE A 154 -10.56 -9.37 -4.30
N MET A 155 -10.82 -8.09 -4.03
CA MET A 155 -9.93 -7.20 -3.29
C MET A 155 -9.73 -7.65 -1.84
N LEU A 156 -10.82 -8.02 -1.16
CA LEU A 156 -10.76 -8.61 0.18
C LEU A 156 -9.98 -9.92 0.19
N HIS A 157 -10.19 -10.77 -0.81
CA HIS A 157 -9.46 -12.03 -0.93
C HIS A 157 -7.97 -11.79 -1.15
N LEU A 158 -7.58 -10.90 -2.07
CA LEU A 158 -6.20 -10.51 -2.31
C LEU A 158 -5.53 -10.01 -1.04
N ALA A 159 -6.18 -9.09 -0.32
CA ALA A 159 -5.68 -8.57 0.96
C ALA A 159 -5.50 -9.69 2.00
N GLN A 160 -6.44 -10.63 2.08
CA GLN A 160 -6.38 -11.75 3.00
C GLN A 160 -5.23 -12.71 2.67
N VAL A 161 -5.05 -13.08 1.40
CA VAL A 161 -3.97 -14.00 1.00
C VAL A 161 -2.59 -13.37 1.20
N VAL A 162 -2.46 -12.07 0.90
CA VAL A 162 -1.22 -11.31 1.17
C VAL A 162 -0.92 -11.32 2.67
N ARG A 163 -1.90 -10.99 3.51
CA ARG A 163 -1.74 -10.99 4.96
C ARG A 163 -1.33 -12.35 5.50
N ASN A 164 -2.04 -13.40 5.08
CA ASN A 164 -1.79 -14.76 5.54
C ASN A 164 -0.40 -15.26 5.13
N ALA A 165 0.09 -14.84 3.96
CA ALA A 165 1.30 -15.39 3.38
C ALA A 165 2.56 -14.57 3.67
N LEU A 166 2.41 -13.24 3.79
CA LEU A 166 3.51 -12.28 3.89
C LEU A 166 3.51 -11.51 5.22
N GLY A 167 2.45 -11.63 6.02
CA GLY A 167 2.26 -10.93 7.29
C GLY A 167 1.50 -9.60 7.17
N ASP A 168 0.99 -9.10 8.30
CA ASP A 168 0.15 -7.88 8.35
C ASP A 168 0.86 -6.63 7.81
N ARG A 169 2.16 -6.50 8.12
CA ARG A 169 2.97 -5.34 7.72
C ARG A 169 3.28 -5.31 6.23
N ALA A 170 3.33 -6.46 5.57
CA ALA A 170 3.39 -6.50 4.10
C ALA A 170 2.10 -5.97 3.47
N GLY A 171 0.95 -6.20 4.12
CA GLY A 171 -0.35 -5.67 3.70
C GLY A 171 -0.41 -4.14 3.67
N THR A 172 0.31 -3.44 4.55
CA THR A 172 0.36 -1.97 4.56
C THR A 172 1.28 -1.39 3.48
N CYS A 173 2.10 -2.23 2.85
CA CYS A 173 3.02 -1.84 1.78
C CYS A 173 2.42 -2.05 0.37
N ILE A 174 1.16 -2.49 0.26
CA ILE A 174 0.48 -2.67 -1.03
C ILE A 174 -0.76 -1.78 -1.15
N ASP A 175 -1.00 -1.26 -2.35
CA ASP A 175 -2.18 -0.48 -2.70
C ASP A 175 -2.81 -1.08 -3.97
N PRO A 176 -3.68 -2.12 -3.82
CA PRO A 176 -4.38 -2.71 -4.93
C PRO A 176 -5.54 -1.82 -5.39
N LYS A 177 -5.75 -1.70 -6.71
CA LYS A 177 -6.88 -0.98 -7.33
C LYS A 177 -7.36 -1.69 -8.58
N THR A 178 -8.67 -1.71 -8.81
CA THR A 178 -9.25 -2.20 -10.05
C THR A 178 -9.35 -1.08 -11.08
N GLN A 179 -9.15 -1.42 -12.35
CA GLN A 179 -9.28 -0.52 -13.50
C GLN A 179 -9.92 -1.28 -14.66
N ILE A 180 -10.74 -0.60 -15.46
CA ILE A 180 -11.33 -1.17 -16.67
C ILE A 180 -10.39 -0.90 -17.85
N VAL A 181 -9.90 -1.94 -18.50
CA VAL A 181 -9.04 -1.87 -19.69
C VAL A 181 -9.66 -2.75 -20.77
N GLN A 182 -9.89 -2.20 -21.97
CA GLN A 182 -10.53 -2.93 -23.08
C GLN A 182 -11.85 -3.62 -22.67
N GLY A 183 -12.62 -2.97 -21.79
CA GLY A 183 -13.92 -3.48 -21.31
C GLY A 183 -13.84 -4.61 -20.28
N LYS A 184 -12.66 -4.93 -19.77
CA LYS A 184 -12.44 -5.96 -18.75
C LYS A 184 -11.81 -5.39 -17.49
N THR A 185 -12.07 -6.01 -16.34
CA THR A 185 -11.47 -5.57 -15.08
C THR A 185 -10.05 -6.10 -14.93
N VAL A 186 -9.09 -5.22 -14.61
CA VAL A 186 -7.70 -5.55 -14.28
C VAL A 186 -7.39 -5.01 -12.87
N CYS A 187 -6.69 -5.78 -12.05
CA CYS A 187 -6.18 -5.28 -10.77
C CYS A 187 -4.73 -4.83 -10.91
N VAL A 188 -4.43 -3.59 -10.51
CA VAL A 188 -3.08 -3.06 -10.37
C VAL A 188 -2.72 -3.08 -8.89
N VAL A 189 -1.77 -3.92 -8.50
CA VAL A 189 -1.24 -3.99 -7.14
C VAL A 189 0.05 -3.19 -7.07
N SER A 190 -0.02 -1.98 -6.52
CA SER A 190 1.16 -1.12 -6.34
C SER A 190 1.92 -1.52 -5.07
N CYS A 191 3.12 -2.06 -5.19
CA CYS A 191 3.96 -2.51 -4.08
C CYS A 191 5.02 -1.46 -3.72
N GLN A 192 5.04 -1.02 -2.46
CA GLN A 192 6.13 -0.23 -1.89
C GLN A 192 7.26 -1.13 -1.44
N ARG A 193 8.47 -0.59 -1.51
CA ARG A 193 9.61 -1.16 -0.83
C ARG A 193 9.33 -1.27 0.67
N SER A 194 9.37 -2.49 1.20
CA SER A 194 9.12 -2.75 2.61
C SER A 194 10.25 -2.16 3.48
N PRO A 195 9.94 -1.67 4.69
CA PRO A 195 10.96 -1.27 5.66
C PRO A 195 11.67 -2.47 6.31
N GLU A 196 11.12 -3.68 6.17
CA GLU A 196 11.59 -4.91 6.82
C GLU A 196 11.56 -6.11 5.85
N PRO A 197 12.32 -7.18 6.11
CA PRO A 197 12.33 -8.34 5.24
C PRO A 197 10.99 -9.09 5.26
N VAL A 198 10.50 -9.42 4.06
CA VAL A 198 9.24 -10.14 3.85
C VAL A 198 9.53 -11.58 3.41
N PHE A 199 9.05 -12.54 4.19
CA PHE A 199 9.15 -13.96 3.89
C PHE A 199 7.79 -14.51 3.46
N LEU A 200 7.78 -15.36 2.43
CA LEU A 200 6.56 -15.99 1.91
C LEU A 200 6.37 -17.37 2.56
N LYS A 201 5.24 -17.55 3.23
CA LYS A 201 4.73 -18.85 3.69
C LYS A 201 3.39 -19.12 3.05
N TRP A 202 3.21 -20.26 2.41
CA TRP A 202 1.94 -20.54 1.74
C TRP A 202 1.66 -22.02 1.68
N LYS A 203 0.75 -22.47 2.56
CA LYS A 203 0.17 -23.82 2.54
C LYS A 203 1.21 -24.95 2.43
N GLY A 204 2.41 -24.77 3.01
CA GLY A 204 3.48 -25.77 3.01
C GLY A 204 4.30 -25.84 1.73
N LEU A 205 4.18 -24.85 0.82
CA LEU A 205 5.04 -24.73 -0.37
C LEU A 205 6.40 -24.10 -0.03
N GLU A 206 6.54 -23.48 1.14
CA GLU A 206 7.81 -22.92 1.61
C GLU A 206 8.88 -24.00 1.87
N ALA A 207 10.13 -23.71 1.52
CA ALA A 207 11.22 -24.65 1.75
C ALA A 207 11.82 -24.55 3.15
N THR A 208 11.51 -23.49 3.90
CA THR A 208 12.02 -23.28 5.26
C THR A 208 10.89 -22.93 6.23
N PRO A 209 11.02 -23.24 7.54
CA PRO A 209 10.03 -22.86 8.55
C PRO A 209 9.84 -21.34 8.69
N GLN A 210 10.86 -20.55 8.33
CA GLN A 210 10.81 -19.09 8.33
C GLN A 210 10.06 -18.53 7.10
N GLY A 211 9.86 -19.35 6.07
CA GLY A 211 9.34 -18.94 4.78
C GLY A 211 10.44 -18.74 3.74
N ASP A 212 10.05 -18.62 2.48
CA ASP A 212 10.97 -18.39 1.38
C ASP A 212 11.21 -16.88 1.19
N PHE A 213 12.48 -16.48 0.99
CA PHE A 213 12.86 -15.10 0.74
C PHE A 213 13.07 -14.86 -0.76
N TYR A 214 12.25 -14.00 -1.35
CA TYR A 214 12.27 -13.69 -2.78
C TYR A 214 12.75 -12.27 -3.06
N VAL A 215 13.49 -12.11 -4.15
CA VAL A 215 13.95 -10.81 -4.67
C VAL A 215 13.76 -10.74 -6.19
N ARG A 216 13.64 -9.54 -6.74
CA ARG A 216 13.64 -9.30 -8.19
C ARG A 216 15.07 -9.37 -8.76
N SER A 217 15.23 -10.15 -9.83
CA SER A 217 16.44 -10.22 -10.65
C SER A 217 16.03 -10.12 -12.13
N GLY A 218 16.26 -8.96 -12.74
CA GLY A 218 15.61 -8.62 -14.01
C GLY A 218 14.08 -8.71 -13.88
N PRO A 219 13.34 -9.17 -14.90
CA PRO A 219 11.90 -9.41 -14.82
C PRO A 219 11.52 -10.66 -14.01
N GLY A 220 12.48 -11.40 -13.45
CA GLY A 220 12.22 -12.63 -12.70
C GLY A 220 12.18 -12.42 -11.18
N SER A 221 11.40 -13.25 -10.50
CA SER A 221 11.43 -13.40 -9.04
C SER A 221 12.26 -14.62 -8.65
N VAL A 222 13.38 -14.41 -7.96
CA VAL A 222 14.36 -15.45 -7.57
C VAL A 222 14.30 -15.70 -6.07
N LYS A 223 14.31 -16.97 -5.67
CA LYS A 223 14.47 -17.36 -4.27
C LYS A 223 15.94 -17.29 -3.88
N LEU A 224 16.26 -16.57 -2.82
CA LEU A 224 17.61 -16.59 -2.27
C LEU A 224 17.75 -17.76 -1.28
N PRO A 225 18.86 -18.52 -1.34
CA PRO A 225 19.24 -19.45 -0.27
C PRO A 225 19.41 -18.72 1.07
N PRO A 226 19.28 -19.41 2.22
CA PRO A 226 19.35 -18.79 3.54
C PRO A 226 20.56 -17.85 3.75
N ASP A 227 21.77 -18.29 3.38
CA ASP A 227 22.99 -17.49 3.56
C ASP A 227 22.97 -16.21 2.73
N SER A 228 22.59 -16.31 1.45
CA SER A 228 22.45 -15.15 0.56
C SER A 228 21.32 -14.23 0.99
N ALA A 229 20.22 -14.78 1.52
CA ALA A 229 19.12 -14.01 2.06
C ALA A 229 19.55 -13.22 3.29
N GLN A 230 20.30 -13.82 4.22
CA GLN A 230 20.83 -13.12 5.39
C GLN A 230 21.75 -11.96 4.99
N GLU A 231 22.67 -12.19 4.06
CA GLU A 231 23.56 -11.14 3.57
C GLU A 231 22.77 -10.01 2.89
N PHE A 232 21.83 -10.35 2.01
CA PHE A 232 20.95 -9.38 1.37
C PHE A 232 20.20 -8.57 2.41
N ILE A 233 19.62 -9.23 3.43
CA ILE A 233 18.85 -8.57 4.48
C ILE A 233 19.73 -7.61 5.27
N ARG A 234 20.95 -8.01 5.62
CA ARG A 234 21.91 -7.18 6.34
C ARG A 234 22.25 -5.91 5.56
N THR A 235 22.61 -6.02 4.28
CA THR A 235 22.95 -4.86 3.45
C THR A 235 21.74 -3.98 3.19
N ARG A 236 20.57 -4.59 2.95
CA ARG A 236 19.36 -3.89 2.53
C ARG A 236 18.64 -3.21 3.69
N PHE A 237 18.48 -3.91 4.82
CA PHE A 237 17.64 -3.48 5.94
C PHE A 237 18.45 -3.14 7.21
N GLY A 238 19.76 -3.43 7.25
CA GLY A 238 20.58 -3.35 8.46
C GLY A 238 21.02 -1.96 8.91
N SER A 239 20.62 -0.87 8.25
CA SER A 239 21.03 0.48 8.66
C SER A 239 19.92 1.20 9.44
N ARG A 240 19.78 0.94 10.75
CA ARG A 240 19.10 1.84 11.71
C ARG A 240 19.30 1.55 13.21
N THR A 241 20.48 1.14 13.66
CA THR A 241 20.81 1.14 15.10
C THR A 241 22.32 1.24 15.31
N GLU A 242 22.86 2.45 15.23
CA GLU A 242 24.03 2.82 16.03
C GLU A 242 23.66 4.13 16.74
N HIS A 243 23.00 3.99 17.89
CA HIS A 243 22.91 5.09 18.84
C HIS A 243 24.29 5.31 19.45
N THR A 244 24.79 6.51 19.24
CA THR A 244 25.95 7.10 19.90
C THR A 244 25.82 6.96 21.41
N GLU A 245 26.59 6.05 22.02
CA GLU A 245 26.92 6.16 23.44
C GLU A 245 27.85 7.35 23.62
N VAL A 246 27.26 8.51 23.95
CA VAL A 246 28.00 9.60 24.58
C VAL A 246 28.30 9.12 26.00
N LYS A 247 29.54 8.67 26.23
CA LYS A 247 30.07 8.49 27.58
C LYS A 247 30.07 9.85 28.27
N ILE A 248 29.32 9.95 29.37
CA ILE A 248 29.45 10.99 30.39
C ILE A 248 30.55 10.56 31.35
#